data_AF-A0A439UR94-F1
#
_entry.id   AF-A0A439UR94-F1
#
_cell.length_a   1.000
_cell.length_b   1.000
_cell.length_c   1.000
_cell.angle_alpha   90.00
_cell.angle_beta   90.00
_cell.angle_gamma   90.00
#
_symmetry.space_group_name_H-M   'P 1'
#
loop_
_entity.id
_entity.type
_entity.pdbx_description
1 polymer ?
#
loop_
_entity_poly.entity_id
_entity_poly.type
_entity_poly.pdbx_seq_one_letter_code
_entity_poly.pdbx_strand_id
1 'polypeptide(L)'
;MKVARCDACRRWRGSVFPLIEKLIQRDWESGALVAPSARIAADWFLNLLIGDLQIRRVIHSLPVPSDKDVRSRVVAAIGAFRKLCGT
;
A
#
# COMPACT_ATOMS: atom_id res chain seq x y z
N MET A 1 5.32 -21.50 -21.77
CA MET A 1 5.39 -20.19 -21.10
C MET A 1 5.24 -20.40 -19.58
N LYS A 2 6.36 -20.55 -18.84
CA LYS A 2 6.34 -20.78 -17.39
C LYS A 2 6.16 -19.44 -16.70
N VAL A 3 5.02 -19.25 -16.05
CA VAL A 3 4.79 -18.15 -15.11
C VAL A 3 5.83 -18.29 -14.00
N ALA A 4 6.86 -17.43 -14.02
CA ALA A 4 7.76 -17.24 -12.89
C ALA A 4 6.91 -16.68 -11.74
N ARG A 5 6.48 -17.56 -10.86
CA ARG A 5 5.65 -17.23 -9.70
C ARG A 5 6.45 -16.31 -8.78
N CYS A 6 5.87 -15.16 -8.48
CA CYS A 6 6.48 -14.10 -7.69
C CYS A 6 6.40 -14.46 -6.19
N ASP A 7 7.32 -15.29 -5.71
CA ASP A 7 7.42 -15.65 -4.28
C ASP A 7 7.76 -14.42 -3.42
N ALA A 8 8.45 -13.43 -4.00
CA ALA A 8 8.79 -12.16 -3.35
C ALA A 8 7.55 -11.31 -3.01
N CYS A 9 6.58 -11.16 -3.94
CA CYS A 9 5.34 -10.42 -3.67
C CYS A 9 4.49 -11.08 -2.58
N ARG A 10 4.45 -12.42 -2.58
CA ARG A 10 3.71 -13.20 -1.59
C ARG A 10 4.35 -13.09 -0.21
N ARG A 11 5.69 -13.11 -0.14
CA ARG A 11 6.45 -12.91 1.10
C ARG A 11 6.38 -11.47 1.61
N TRP A 12 6.37 -10.48 0.72
CA TRP A 12 6.22 -9.07 1.08
C TRP A 12 4.83 -8.78 1.66
N ARG A 13 3.74 -9.18 0.97
CA ARG A 13 2.38 -9.06 1.55
C ARG A 13 2.27 -9.85 2.85
N GLY A 14 2.85 -11.05 2.94
CA GLY A 14 2.79 -11.87 4.15
C GLY A 14 3.60 -11.34 5.35
N SER A 15 4.54 -10.41 5.14
CA SER A 15 5.41 -9.88 6.21
C SER A 15 5.21 -8.39 6.49
N VAL A 16 4.94 -7.58 5.47
CA VAL A 16 4.76 -6.13 5.60
C VAL A 16 3.33 -5.78 5.95
N PHE A 17 2.34 -6.49 5.39
CA PHE A 17 0.93 -6.21 5.69
C PHE A 17 0.63 -6.25 7.19
N PRO A 18 1.03 -7.29 7.96
CA PRO A 18 0.73 -7.34 9.39
C PRO A 18 1.37 -6.20 10.19
N LEU A 19 2.53 -5.69 9.75
CA LEU A 19 3.20 -4.56 10.40
C LEU A 19 2.45 -3.25 10.15
N ILE A 20 1.98 -3.04 8.92
CA ILE A 20 1.18 -1.87 8.55
C ILE A 20 -0.21 -1.93 9.21
N GLU A 21 -0.84 -3.09 9.23
CA GLU A 21 -2.11 -3.32 9.93
C GLU A 21 -1.97 -3.00 11.42
N LYS A 22 -0.92 -3.49 12.08
CA LYS A 22 -0.65 -3.19 13.50
C LYS A 22 -0.41 -1.70 13.76
N LEU A 23 0.21 -0.98 12.82
CA LEU A 23 0.39 0.47 12.95
C LEU A 23 -0.97 1.18 12.87
N ILE A 24 -1.76 0.87 11.85
CA ILE A 24 -3.08 1.46 11.61
C ILE A 24 -4.09 1.09 12.71
N GLN A 25 -3.96 -0.11 13.29
CA GLN A 25 -4.77 -0.57 14.42
C GLN A 25 -4.76 0.44 15.57
N ARG A 26 -3.60 1.01 15.90
CA ARG A 26 -3.46 1.97 17.00
C ARG A 26 -4.26 3.25 16.75
N ASP A 27 -4.19 3.77 15.51
CA ASP A 27 -4.89 4.99 15.12
C ASP A 27 -6.40 4.74 15.01
N TRP A 28 -6.80 3.55 14.52
CA TRP A 28 -8.19 3.12 14.46
C TRP A 28 -8.81 2.94 15.85
N GLU A 29 -8.11 2.28 16.78
CA GLU A 29 -8.56 2.12 18.17
C GLU A 29 -8.69 3.46 18.92
N SER A 30 -7.85 4.44 18.57
CA SER A 30 -7.92 5.79 19.13
C SER A 30 -9.06 6.66 18.53
N GLY A 31 -9.71 6.20 17.46
CA GLY A 31 -10.70 6.98 16.71
C GLY A 31 -10.10 8.07 15.81
N ALA A 32 -8.78 8.17 15.71
CA ALA A 32 -8.10 9.10 14.79
C ALA A 32 -8.25 8.70 13.31
N LEU A 33 -8.69 7.46 13.05
CA LEU A 33 -8.89 6.92 11.72
C LEU A 33 -10.26 6.22 11.62
N VAL A 34 -11.06 6.63 10.63
CA VAL A 34 -12.35 6.03 10.31
C VAL A 34 -12.20 5.07 9.14
N ALA A 35 -12.45 3.80 9.42
CA ALA A 35 -12.57 2.72 8.44
C ALA A 35 -13.37 1.56 9.05
N PRO A 36 -13.91 0.64 8.22
CA PRO A 36 -14.63 -0.52 8.73
C PRO A 36 -13.77 -1.44 9.63
N SER A 37 -12.46 -1.48 9.40
CA SER A 37 -11.47 -2.15 10.27
C SER A 37 -10.06 -1.67 9.95
N ALA A 38 -9.11 -1.88 10.88
CA ALA A 38 -7.69 -1.62 10.66
C ALA A 38 -7.13 -2.38 9.45
N ARG A 39 -7.57 -3.63 9.26
CA ARG A 39 -7.24 -4.47 8.10
C ARG A 39 -7.65 -3.81 6.78
N ILE A 40 -8.90 -3.33 6.70
CA ILE A 40 -9.42 -2.69 5.48
C ILE A 40 -8.68 -1.39 5.20
N ALA A 41 -8.40 -0.60 6.23
CA ALA A 41 -7.59 0.61 6.09
C ALA A 41 -6.16 0.29 5.60
N ALA A 42 -5.52 -0.78 6.10
CA ALA A 42 -4.21 -1.23 5.61
C ALA A 42 -4.24 -1.66 4.13
N ASP A 43 -5.28 -2.40 3.72
CA ASP A 43 -5.49 -2.78 2.32
C ASP A 43 -5.66 -1.54 1.42
N TRP A 44 -6.47 -0.56 1.84
CA TRP A 44 -6.63 0.70 1.12
C TRP A 44 -5.32 1.46 1.03
N PHE A 45 -4.57 1.60 2.12
CA PHE A 45 -3.28 2.28 2.13
C PHE A 45 -2.30 1.66 1.12
N LEU A 46 -2.17 0.33 1.11
CA LEU A 46 -1.25 -0.35 0.18
C LEU A 46 -1.69 -0.27 -1.27
N ASN A 47 -3.00 -0.35 -1.55
CA ASN A 47 -3.53 -0.13 -2.90
C ASN A 47 -3.27 1.30 -3.36
N LEU A 48 -3.49 2.27 -2.46
CA LEU A 48 -3.17 3.69 -2.67
C LEU A 48 -1.68 3.98 -2.74
N LEU A 49 -0.78 3.11 -2.27
CA LEU A 49 0.66 3.34 -2.31
C LEU A 49 1.33 2.68 -3.53
N ILE A 50 1.04 1.40 -3.77
CA ILE A 50 1.74 0.61 -4.79
C ILE A 50 0.82 -0.20 -5.70
N GLY A 51 -0.49 -0.29 -5.45
CA GLY A 51 -1.45 -1.20 -6.11
C GLY A 51 -1.18 -1.52 -7.58
N ASP A 52 -1.79 -0.77 -8.51
CA ASP A 52 -1.66 -1.01 -9.95
C ASP A 52 -0.22 -0.83 -10.48
N LEU A 53 0.59 0.00 -9.79
CA LEU A 53 2.00 0.22 -10.16
C LEU A 53 2.83 -1.07 -10.13
N GLN A 54 2.52 -2.01 -9.21
CA GLN A 54 3.22 -3.30 -9.19
C GLN A 54 2.96 -4.11 -10.46
N ILE A 55 1.70 -4.15 -10.93
CA ILE A 55 1.32 -4.89 -12.14
C ILE A 55 1.97 -4.26 -13.37
N ARG A 56 1.85 -2.93 -13.51
CA ARG A 56 2.44 -2.19 -14.63
C ARG A 56 3.94 -2.39 -14.76
N ARG A 57 4.66 -2.50 -13.64
CA ARG A 57 6.10 -2.82 -13.66
C ARG A 57 6.38 -4.26 -14.09
N VAL A 58 5.58 -5.22 -13.66
CA VAL A 58 5.74 -6.64 -14.06
C VAL A 58 5.47 -6.84 -15.55
N ILE A 59 4.52 -6.10 -16.14
CA ILE A 59 4.23 -6.14 -17.58
C ILE A 59 5.12 -5.19 -18.41
N HIS A 60 6.15 -4.61 -17.80
CA HIS A 60 7.09 -3.68 -18.44
C HIS A 60 6.47 -2.42 -19.05
N SER A 61 5.27 -2.02 -18.60
CA SER A 61 4.61 -0.79 -19.05
C SER A 61 5.04 0.47 -18.27
N LEU A 62 5.75 0.29 -17.15
CA LEU A 62 6.39 1.38 -16.41
C LEU A 62 7.85 1.05 -16.09
N PRO A 63 8.76 2.04 -16.18
CA PRO A 63 10.15 1.88 -15.77
C PRO A 63 10.30 1.73 -14.25
N VAL A 64 11.53 1.49 -13.79
CA VAL A 64 11.86 1.64 -12.36
C VAL A 64 11.62 3.11 -11.97
N PRO A 65 10.84 3.39 -10.91
CA PRO A 65 10.61 4.77 -10.48
C PRO A 65 11.91 5.38 -9.97
N SER A 66 12.13 6.66 -10.29
CA SER A 66 13.20 7.44 -9.67
C SER A 66 12.86 7.76 -8.21
N ASP A 67 13.85 8.18 -7.43
CA ASP A 67 13.60 8.64 -6.05
C ASP A 67 12.59 9.79 -5.99
N LYS A 68 12.56 10.64 -7.02
CA LYS A 68 11.58 11.73 -7.15
C LYS A 68 10.17 11.18 -7.33
N ASP A 69 10.01 10.14 -8.16
CA ASP A 69 8.72 9.49 -8.38
C ASP A 69 8.23 8.79 -7.12
N VAL A 70 9.14 8.10 -6.41
CA VAL A 70 8.85 7.47 -5.11
C VAL A 70 8.35 8.51 -4.10
N ARG A 71 9.06 9.63 -3.93
CA ARG A 71 8.65 10.70 -3.01
C ARG A 71 7.29 11.28 -3.37
N SER A 72 7.10 11.61 -4.65
CA SER A 72 5.84 12.17 -5.16
C SER A 72 4.68 11.20 -4.92
N ARG A 73 4.92 9.90 -5.13
CA ARG A 73 3.94 8.84 -4.91
C ARG A 73 3.55 8.70 -3.43
N VAL A 74 4.53 8.71 -2.53
CA VAL A 74 4.29 8.63 -1.08
C VAL A 74 3.43 9.80 -0.62
N VAL A 75 3.76 11.04 -1.03
CA VAL A 75 2.99 12.23 -0.69
C VAL A 75 1.55 12.11 -1.19
N ALA A 76 1.35 11.69 -2.45
CA ALA A 76 0.01 11.52 -3.02
C ALA A 76 -0.79 10.42 -2.29
N ALA A 77 -0.16 9.28 -1.98
CA ALA A 77 -0.81 8.15 -1.31
C ALA A 77 -1.25 8.52 0.12
N ILE A 78 -0.38 9.15 0.90
CA ILE A 78 -0.71 9.61 2.26
C ILE A 78 -1.80 10.68 2.22
N GLY A 79 -1.71 11.63 1.29
CA GLY A 79 -2.73 12.67 1.12
C GLY A 79 -4.11 12.09 0.79
N ALA A 80 -4.17 11.10 -0.11
CA ALA A 80 -5.41 10.41 -0.44
C ALA A 80 -5.93 9.58 0.74
N PHE A 81 -5.06 8.85 1.44
CA PHE A 81 -5.43 8.03 2.59
C PHE A 81 -6.01 8.87 3.73
N ARG A 82 -5.41 10.02 4.04
CA ARG A 82 -5.92 10.96 5.05
C ARG A 82 -7.29 11.54 4.67
N LYS A 83 -7.55 11.80 3.39
CA LYS A 83 -8.88 12.24 2.93
C LYS A 83 -9.92 11.13 3.04
N LEU A 84 -9.51 9.88 2.84
CA LEU A 84 -10.40 8.72 2.85
C LEU A 84 -10.76 8.27 4.27
N CYS A 85 -9.80 8.34 5.19
CA CYS A 85 -9.93 7.75 6.52
C CYS A 85 -9.68 8.72 7.68
N GLY A 86 -9.28 9.96 7.42
CA GLY A 86 -9.13 10.97 8.47
C GLY A 86 -10.48 11.42 9.01
N THR A 87 -10.49 11.82 10.29
CA THR A 87 -11.60 12.51 10.95
C THR A 87 -11.56 14.02 10.72
#